data_AF-A0A3B4B4M8-F1
#
_entry.id   AF-A0A3B4B4M8-F1
#
_cell.length_a   1.000
_cell.length_b   1.000
_cell.length_c   1.000
_cell.angle_alpha   90.00
_cell.angle_beta   90.00
_cell.angle_gamma   90.00
#
_symmetry.space_group_name_H-M   'P 1'
#
loop_
_entity.id
_entity.type
_entity.pdbx_description
1 polymer ?
#
loop_
_entity_poly.entity_id
_entity_poly.type
_entity_poly.pdbx_seq_one_letter_code
_entity_poly.pdbx_strand_id
1 'polypeptide(L)'
;MDSIFHEKWFNLNSLLTGPELISDTYLALFLAQLQQEGYSIFVIRGNLPECEAEQILAFMRVHQQQRPRLIGEEEGQTSSGYHCLTWNPDGPPL
;
A
#
# COMPACT_ATOMS: atom_id res chain seq x y z
N MET A 1 -20.88 5.35 27.67
CA MET A 1 -19.52 5.84 27.33
C MET A 1 -18.95 4.82 26.37
N ASP A 2 -19.52 4.81 25.17
CA ASP A 2 -19.18 3.89 24.11
C ASP A 2 -17.86 4.40 23.56
N SER A 3 -16.77 3.84 24.11
CA SER A 3 -15.43 4.02 23.60
C SER A 3 -15.45 3.56 22.15
N ILE A 4 -15.67 4.52 21.27
CA ILE A 4 -15.42 4.49 19.85
C ILE A 4 -13.89 4.37 19.69
N PHE A 5 -13.33 3.26 20.14
CA PHE A 5 -12.12 2.70 19.54
C PHE A 5 -12.61 2.19 18.20
N HIS A 6 -12.70 3.09 17.23
CA HIS A 6 -12.85 2.67 15.84
C HIS A 6 -11.59 1.87 15.51
N GLU A 7 -11.66 0.56 15.63
CA GLU A 7 -10.63 -0.36 15.15
C GLU A 7 -10.35 0.03 13.68
N LYS A 8 -9.13 0.48 13.41
CA LYS A 8 -8.70 0.90 12.08
C LYS A 8 -7.90 -0.23 11.48
N TRP A 9 -8.35 -0.74 10.33
CA TRP A 9 -7.64 -1.77 9.61
C TRP A 9 -6.59 -1.13 8.72
N PHE A 10 -5.40 -1.72 8.69
CA PHE A 10 -4.30 -1.27 7.84
C PHE A 10 -3.82 -2.43 6.98
N ASN A 11 -3.71 -2.19 5.68
CA ASN A 11 -2.99 -3.08 4.78
C ASN A 11 -1.50 -2.81 4.89
N LEU A 12 -0.73 -3.81 5.33
CA LEU A 12 0.72 -3.74 5.44
C LEU A 12 1.41 -4.50 4.30
N ASN A 13 0.78 -4.56 3.13
CA ASN A 13 1.39 -5.21 1.97
C ASN A 13 2.74 -4.53 1.65
N SER A 14 3.81 -5.32 1.62
CA SER A 14 5.16 -4.85 1.34
C SER A 14 5.34 -4.28 -0.08
N LEU A 15 4.37 -4.52 -0.96
CA LEU A 15 4.31 -3.89 -2.27
C LEU A 15 3.82 -2.45 -2.20
N LEU A 16 3.31 -1.95 -1.07
CA LEU A 16 2.85 -0.57 -0.94
C LEU A 16 3.95 0.28 -0.30
N THR A 17 4.09 1.54 -0.73
CA THR A 17 5.06 2.49 -0.17
C THR A 17 4.84 2.77 1.33
N GLY A 18 3.68 2.40 1.86
CA GLY A 18 3.32 2.55 3.26
C GLY A 18 2.02 1.82 3.59
N PRO A 19 1.58 1.87 4.86
CA PRO A 19 0.36 1.24 5.32
C PRO A 19 -0.87 1.87 4.66
N GLU A 20 -1.78 1.07 4.09
CA GLU A 20 -3.05 1.56 3.54
C GLU A 20 -4.17 1.47 4.58
N LEU A 21 -4.78 2.59 4.94
CA LEU A 21 -5.99 2.59 5.78
C LEU A 21 -7.18 1.94 5.05
N ILE A 22 -7.78 0.93 5.69
CA ILE A 22 -8.94 0.17 5.25
C ILE A 22 -10.11 0.39 6.23
N SER A 23 -11.32 0.57 5.68
CA SER A 23 -12.57 0.60 6.47
C SER A 23 -13.16 -0.80 6.63
N ASP A 24 -13.98 -1.03 7.65
CA ASP A 24 -14.60 -2.33 7.93
C ASP A 24 -15.40 -2.88 6.73
N THR A 25 -16.16 -2.02 6.05
CA THR A 25 -16.92 -2.40 4.86
C THR A 25 -16.01 -2.84 3.71
N TYR A 26 -14.87 -2.15 3.51
CA TYR A 26 -13.92 -2.51 2.46
C TYR A 26 -13.09 -3.74 2.83
N LEU A 27 -12.75 -3.93 4.11
CA LEU A 27 -12.02 -5.09 4.59
C LEU A 27 -12.74 -6.38 4.25
N ALA A 28 -14.05 -6.45 4.54
CA ALA A 28 -14.84 -7.65 4.26
C ALA A 28 -14.80 -8.01 2.76
N LEU A 29 -14.92 -7.00 1.89
CA LEU A 29 -14.81 -7.18 0.44
C LEU A 29 -13.42 -7.64 0.02
N PHE A 30 -12.37 -7.04 0.58
CA PHE A 30 -10.99 -7.40 0.29
C PHE A 30 -10.69 -8.85 0.68
N LEU A 31 -11.09 -9.28 1.88
CA LEU A 31 -10.91 -10.65 2.34
C LEU A 31 -11.75 -11.64 1.54
N ALA A 32 -12.97 -11.26 1.11
CA ALA A 32 -13.79 -12.10 0.24
C ALA A 32 -13.14 -12.29 -1.14
N GLN A 33 -12.56 -11.22 -1.69
CA GLN A 33 -11.84 -11.25 -2.97
C GLN A 33 -10.62 -12.19 -2.88
N LEU A 34 -9.80 -12.07 -1.83
CA LEU A 34 -8.63 -12.94 -1.63
C LEU A 34 -9.04 -14.42 -1.52
N GLN A 35 -10.16 -14.72 -0.86
CA GLN A 35 -10.68 -16.10 -0.81
C GLN A 35 -11.09 -16.61 -2.19
N GLN A 36 -11.70 -15.77 -3.03
CA GLN A 36 -12.09 -16.14 -4.39
C GLN A 36 -10.88 -16.36 -5.30
N GLU A 37 -9.83 -15.56 -5.13
CA GLU A 37 -8.56 -15.71 -5.86
C GLU A 37 -7.75 -16.94 -5.40
N GLY A 38 -8.21 -17.65 -4.36
CA GLY A 38 -7.59 -18.88 -3.87
C GLY A 38 -6.47 -18.64 -2.85
N TYR A 39 -6.37 -17.44 -2.27
CA TYR A 39 -5.42 -17.17 -1.20
C TYR A 39 -5.86 -17.82 0.12
N SER A 40 -4.88 -18.33 0.86
CA SER A 40 -5.10 -18.84 2.21
C SER A 40 -4.96 -17.71 3.24
N ILE A 41 -6.04 -17.42 3.96
CA ILE A 41 -6.08 -16.38 4.99
C ILE A 41 -5.92 -17.03 6.36
N PHE A 42 -4.97 -16.53 7.16
CA PHE A 42 -4.70 -17.02 8.51
C PHE A 42 -5.03 -15.94 9.54
N VAL A 43 -5.86 -16.29 10.53
CA VAL A 43 -6.23 -15.37 11.62
C VAL A 43 -5.35 -15.65 12.82
N ILE A 44 -4.56 -14.66 13.22
CA ILE A 44 -3.75 -14.73 14.44
C ILE A 44 -4.63 -14.26 15.60
N ARG A 45 -4.79 -15.12 16.60
CA ARG A 45 -5.53 -14.83 17.83
C ARG A 45 -4.59 -14.93 19.01
N GLY A 46 -4.60 -13.94 19.88
CA GLY A 46 -3.73 -13.86 21.05
C GLY A 46 -3.57 -12.42 21.49
N ASN A 47 -2.81 -12.21 22.55
CA ASN A 47 -2.39 -10.86 22.93
C ASN A 47 -1.19 -10.49 22.05
N LEU A 48 -1.38 -9.55 21.13
CA LEU A 48 -0.26 -8.99 20.38
C LEU A 48 0.62 -8.16 21.34
N PRO A 49 1.94 -8.04 21.08
CA PRO A 49 2.80 -7.18 21.88
C PRO A 49 2.32 -5.72 21.80
N GLU A 50 2.56 -4.94 22.87
CA GLU A 50 2.21 -3.53 22.88
C GLU A 50 2.84 -2.81 21.68
N CYS A 51 2.00 -2.09 20.93
CA CYS A 51 2.39 -1.40 19.73
C CYS A 51 2.29 0.11 19.95
N GLU A 52 3.37 0.85 19.72
CA GLU A 52 3.39 2.32 19.85
C GLU A 52 2.36 3.00 18.93
N ALA A 53 2.10 2.40 17.76
CA ALA A 53 1.10 2.93 16.82
C ALA A 53 -0.30 2.99 17.44
N GLU A 54 -0.62 2.08 18.35
CA GLU A 54 -1.93 2.00 19.01
C GLU A 54 -2.17 3.20 19.93
N GLN A 55 -1.12 3.70 20.59
CA GLN A 55 -1.18 4.94 21.37
C GLN A 55 -1.42 6.17 20.47
N ILE A 56 -0.81 6.21 19.28
CA ILE A 56 -0.99 7.29 18.32
C ILE A 56 -2.40 7.26 17.72
N LEU A 57 -2.90 6.08 17.38
CA LEU A 57 -4.26 5.84 16.89
C LEU A 57 -5.34 6.24 17.91
N ALA A 58 -5.06 6.09 19.21
CA ALA A 58 -5.93 6.55 20.28
C ALA A 58 -6.01 8.08 20.36
N PHE A 59 -4.94 8.78 19.99
CA PHE A 59 -4.86 10.24 20.06
C PHE A 59 -5.26 10.94 18.76
N MET A 60 -5.06 10.29 17.61
CA MET A 60 -5.20 10.90 16.28
C MET A 60 -6.15 10.10 15.39
N ARG A 61 -7.16 10.78 14.83
CA ARG A 61 -7.96 10.20 13.74
C ARG A 61 -7.09 10.10 12.49
N VAL A 62 -6.67 8.88 12.16
CA VAL A 62 -5.93 8.62 10.92
C VAL A 62 -6.86 8.85 9.74
N HIS A 63 -6.54 9.84 8.90
CA HIS A 63 -7.20 10.09 7.63
C HIS A 63 -6.17 9.95 6.52
N GLN A 64 -6.21 8.84 5.82
CA GLN A 64 -5.33 8.61 4.68
C GLN A 64 -5.82 9.45 3.50
N GLN A 65 -5.08 10.52 3.18
CA GLN A 65 -5.43 11.42 2.07
C GLN A 65 -5.15 10.82 0.68
N GLN A 66 -4.17 9.93 0.57
CA GLN A 66 -3.77 9.28 -0.69
C GLN A 66 -3.53 7.80 -0.46
N ARG A 67 -3.98 6.96 -1.40
CA ARG A 67 -3.59 5.54 -1.42
C ARG A 67 -2.07 5.45 -1.60
N PRO A 68 -1.35 4.65 -0.79
CA PRO A 68 0.06 4.38 -1.01
C PRO A 68 0.24 3.76 -2.40
N ARG A 69 1.27 4.20 -3.12
CA ARG A 69 1.59 3.71 -4.47
C ARG A 69 2.22 2.32 -4.37
N LEU A 70 2.13 1.51 -5.43
CA LEU A 70 2.89 0.27 -5.46
C LEU A 70 4.38 0.59 -5.56
N ILE A 71 5.21 0.05 -4.66
CA ILE A 71 6.66 0.04 -4.74
C ILE A 71 7.00 -0.74 -6.02
N GLY A 72 7.30 0.00 -7.09
CA GLY A 72 7.48 -0.54 -8.45
C GLY A 72 6.71 0.20 -9.54
N GLU A 73 5.79 1.13 -9.21
CA GLU A 73 5.14 1.99 -10.21
C GLU A 73 6.05 3.09 -10.81
N GLU A 74 7.33 3.14 -10.41
CA GLU A 74 8.35 4.03 -10.98
C GLU A 74 9.16 3.41 -12.14
N GLU A 75 8.54 2.55 -12.97
CA GLU A 75 9.08 2.25 -14.32
C GLU A 75 8.19 2.78 -15.46
N GLY A 76 7.12 3.52 -15.15
CA GLY A 76 6.14 3.94 -16.17
C GLY A 76 6.02 5.44 -16.47
N GLN A 77 6.59 6.33 -15.65
CA GLN A 77 6.39 7.79 -15.80
C GLN A 77 7.62 8.61 -15.42
N THR A 78 8.80 8.22 -15.90
CA THR A 78 9.83 9.22 -16.17
C THR A 78 9.43 9.95 -17.44
N SER A 79 8.88 11.15 -17.26
CA SER A 79 9.09 12.25 -18.20
C SER A 79 10.60 12.49 -18.29
N SER A 80 11.29 11.70 -19.11
CA SER A 80 12.60 12.00 -19.66
C SER A 80 12.63 11.37 -21.03
N GLY A 81 12.78 12.21 -22.05
CA GLY A 81 12.43 11.93 -23.43
C GLY A 81 12.86 10.55 -23.91
N TYR A 82 11.99 9.92 -24.69
CA TYR A 82 12.37 8.95 -25.69
C TYR A 82 13.37 9.61 -26.66
N HIS A 83 14.61 9.79 -26.24
CA HIS A 83 15.72 9.96 -27.17
C HIS A 83 16.04 8.55 -27.64
N CYS A 84 15.25 8.10 -28.62
CA CYS A 84 15.64 7.01 -29.51
C CYS A 84 16.98 7.43 -30.11
N LEU A 85 18.09 6.99 -29.51
CA LEU A 85 19.39 7.04 -30.14
C LEU A 85 19.33 6.04 -31.30
N THR A 86 18.85 6.52 -32.45
CA THR A 86 19.10 5.85 -33.73
C THR A 86 20.61 5.81 -33.90
N TRP A 87 21.21 4.64 -33.72
CA TRP A 87 22.63 4.41 -33.98
C TRP A 87 22.87 4.68 -35.46
N ASN A 88 23.56 5.76 -35.81
CA ASN A 88 23.93 6.10 -37.19
C ASN A 88 25.34 5.57 -37.45
N PRO A 89 25.52 4.52 -38.27
CA PRO A 89 26.83 3.95 -38.55
C PRO A 89 27.75 4.85 -39.42
N ASP A 90 27.24 5.95 -39.98
CA ASP A 90 27.94 6.78 -40.99
C ASP A 90 28.16 8.25 -40.56
N GLY A 91 28.52 8.49 -39.30
CA GLY A 91 28.90 9.84 -38.82
C GLY A 91 30.42 10.08 -38.90
N PRO A 92 30.90 11.26 -39.39
CA PRO A 92 32.33 11.54 -39.50
C PRO A 92 32.98 11.72 -38.12
N PRO A 93 34.22 11.27 -37.90
CA PRO A 93 34.91 11.44 -36.63
C PRO A 93 35.33 12.90 -36.42
N LEU A 94 35.10 13.42 -35.21
CA LEU A 94 35.81 14.60 -34.69
C LEU A 94 37.24 14.21 -34.31
#